data_AF-A0A1M3CED2-F1
#
_entry.id   AF-A0A1M3CED2-F1
#
_cell.length_a   1.000
_cell.length_b   1.000
_cell.length_c   1.000
_cell.angle_alpha   90.00
_cell.angle_beta   90.00
_cell.angle_gamma   90.00
#
_symmetry.space_group_name_H-M   'P 1'
#
loop_
_entity.id
_entity.type
_entity.pdbx_description
1 polymer ?
#
loop_
_entity_poly.entity_id
_entity_poly.type
_entity_poly.pdbx_seq_one_letter_code
_entity_poly.pdbx_strand_id
1 'polypeptide(L)'
;MTGVTPDPSSQDHGEPAAGLGLARALRRARWAIAWERAWPHLARLLSVAGLFLAASWAGLWLELPATGRAVALAAFVLLALAAVVPAVRFRWPTSEEGLSRLDRSAGLRHRPVTALADTVATRDPVALALWQAQRARTLASLKRIRAGLPSPRLPMHDRWALRALVVVLMVVTYIAAGGERTERVAAAFDLNGMLTPANVRVDAWVAPPPYTGKPPVILSATNKDAGLSDTALPVPAGSTLIVRSSGGSLDVAVSGGVTEKAPVDNAPEGTNERHFTIATDGTAHVRAPSGQPKWTFNAIPDRAPAISLAKHPERQARGLLQLSYRMEDDYGVTEAHAVFSARTGASAKNGVTARPLFDPPQFALVLPNARPRSGIGQTVKDLSESPYAGADVTLTLSARDDAGNEGHSEPFDLRLPERVFTKPLARALIEQRRILALDANQSTQVHTALDALLIAPEVFTPKVGEYLGLYSVTKQLEEARIDAQLREVVGNLWALAVSIEDGNITDVDKALRAAQDALKEALERGASDEEIKKLTENLRAALDKYLKQLAEQMRDNPQQLARPLDRNTRVMSQRDLDNMIERMERLS
;
A
#
# COMPACT_ATOMS: atom_id res chain seq x y z
N MET A 1 -9.24 117.07 25.66
CA MET A 1 -10.13 116.39 26.62
C MET A 1 -10.15 114.91 26.27
N THR A 2 -9.95 114.11 27.29
CA THR A 2 -9.67 112.67 27.37
C THR A 2 -10.68 111.75 26.67
N GLY A 3 -10.20 110.67 26.03
CA GLY A 3 -11.07 109.61 25.52
C GLY A 3 -10.40 108.46 24.77
N VAL A 4 -9.68 107.61 25.50
CA VAL A 4 -9.37 106.18 25.23
C VAL A 4 -8.49 105.86 24.00
N THR A 5 -7.20 105.67 24.26
CA THR A 5 -6.31 104.82 23.47
C THR A 5 -6.84 103.38 23.46
N PRO A 6 -7.14 102.75 22.30
CA PRO A 6 -7.47 101.35 22.27
C PRO A 6 -6.22 100.52 22.58
N ASP A 7 -6.36 99.62 23.54
CA ASP A 7 -5.37 98.63 23.94
C ASP A 7 -5.09 97.65 22.77
N PRO A 8 -3.84 97.52 22.30
CA PRO A 8 -3.51 96.62 21.19
C PRO A 8 -3.46 95.13 21.59
N SER A 9 -3.74 94.76 22.85
CA SER A 9 -3.47 93.42 23.37
C SER A 9 -4.65 92.43 23.44
N SER A 10 -5.81 92.72 22.83
CA SER A 10 -7.02 91.86 22.97
C SER A 10 -7.57 91.20 21.69
N GLN A 11 -6.84 91.20 20.56
CA GLN A 11 -7.40 90.68 19.29
C GLN A 11 -6.82 89.38 18.72
N ASP A 12 -5.95 88.64 19.43
CA ASP A 12 -5.16 87.58 18.78
C ASP A 12 -5.59 86.11 19.07
N HIS A 13 -6.83 85.88 19.51
CA HIS A 13 -7.30 84.51 19.84
C HIS A 13 -8.44 83.97 18.97
N GLY A 14 -9.02 84.79 18.07
CA GLY A 14 -10.17 84.39 17.23
C GLY A 14 -9.84 83.93 15.81
N GLU A 15 -8.75 84.43 15.23
CA GLU A 15 -8.40 84.19 13.82
C GLU A 15 -7.99 82.73 13.49
N PRO A 16 -7.15 82.02 14.28
CA PRO A 16 -6.70 80.68 13.89
C PRO A 16 -7.83 79.64 13.96
N ALA A 17 -8.74 79.76 14.93
CA ALA A 17 -9.86 78.83 15.10
C ALA A 17 -10.90 78.96 13.98
N ALA A 18 -11.22 80.19 13.55
CA ALA A 18 -12.15 80.46 12.46
C ALA A 18 -11.57 80.01 11.09
N GLY A 19 -10.27 80.25 10.85
CA GLY A 19 -9.57 79.78 9.65
C GLY A 19 -9.53 78.25 9.51
N LEU A 20 -9.30 77.53 10.62
CA LEU A 20 -9.32 76.07 10.65
C LEU A 20 -10.72 75.48 10.38
N GLY A 21 -11.78 76.17 10.81
CA GLY A 21 -13.17 75.81 10.53
C GLY A 21 -13.49 75.93 9.03
N LEU A 22 -13.08 77.04 8.40
CA LEU A 22 -13.24 77.28 6.97
C LEU A 22 -12.46 76.26 6.12
N ALA A 23 -11.21 75.96 6.49
CA ALA A 23 -10.39 74.97 5.78
C ALA A 23 -11.02 73.55 5.83
N ARG A 24 -11.63 73.17 6.97
CA ARG A 24 -12.39 71.92 7.09
C ARG A 24 -13.67 71.93 6.25
N ALA A 25 -14.42 73.03 6.26
CA ALA A 25 -15.63 73.18 5.44
C ALA A 25 -15.30 73.14 3.94
N LEU A 26 -14.22 73.79 3.52
CA LEU A 26 -13.73 73.80 2.13
C LEU A 26 -13.31 72.40 1.68
N ARG A 27 -12.56 71.65 2.52
CA ARG A 27 -12.25 70.25 2.22
C ARG A 27 -13.51 69.42 2.05
N ARG A 28 -14.48 69.51 2.96
CA ARG A 28 -15.76 68.78 2.85
C ARG A 28 -16.54 69.17 1.60
N ALA A 29 -16.58 70.44 1.22
CA ALA A 29 -17.21 70.91 0.00
C ALA A 29 -16.53 70.33 -1.26
N ARG A 30 -15.19 70.29 -1.29
CA ARG A 30 -14.42 69.69 -2.39
C ARG A 30 -14.63 68.18 -2.47
N TRP A 31 -14.66 67.47 -1.34
CA TRP A 31 -15.00 66.04 -1.30
C TRP A 31 -16.42 65.77 -1.78
N ALA A 32 -17.39 66.61 -1.42
CA ALA A 32 -18.76 66.48 -1.91
C ALA A 32 -18.86 66.69 -3.44
N ILE A 33 -18.13 67.67 -4.00
CA ILE A 33 -18.07 67.88 -5.46
C ILE A 33 -17.34 66.72 -6.16
N ALA A 34 -16.25 66.24 -5.57
CA ALA A 34 -15.51 65.09 -6.09
C ALA A 34 -16.41 63.85 -6.14
N TRP A 35 -17.18 63.60 -5.07
CA TRP A 35 -18.17 62.53 -5.02
C TRP A 35 -19.29 62.70 -6.06
N GLU A 36 -19.85 63.91 -6.21
CA GLU A 36 -20.87 64.18 -7.23
C GLU A 36 -20.38 63.97 -8.66
N ARG A 37 -19.09 64.26 -8.93
CA ARG A 37 -18.46 63.99 -10.24
C ARG A 37 -18.11 62.52 -10.42
N ALA A 38 -17.62 61.84 -9.38
CA ALA A 38 -17.20 60.44 -9.46
C ALA A 38 -18.38 59.47 -9.51
N TRP A 39 -19.48 59.79 -8.81
CA TRP A 39 -20.60 58.88 -8.61
C TRP A 39 -21.30 58.44 -9.91
N PRO A 40 -21.57 59.30 -10.91
CA PRO A 40 -22.10 58.85 -12.20
C PRO A 40 -21.18 57.89 -12.95
N HIS A 41 -19.86 58.05 -12.84
CA HIS A 41 -18.90 57.13 -13.45
C HIS A 41 -18.87 55.78 -12.72
N LEU A 42 -18.84 55.82 -11.39
CA LEU A 42 -18.91 54.61 -10.57
C LEU A 42 -20.22 53.84 -10.81
N ALA A 43 -21.35 54.55 -10.94
CA ALA A 43 -22.64 53.95 -11.23
C ALA A 43 -22.67 53.23 -12.60
N ARG A 44 -21.99 53.77 -13.62
CA ARG A 44 -21.84 53.09 -14.92
C ARG A 44 -21.05 51.79 -14.80
N LEU A 45 -19.92 51.83 -14.11
CA LEU A 45 -19.10 50.63 -13.88
C LEU A 45 -19.84 49.56 -13.08
N LEU A 46 -20.53 49.97 -12.01
CA LEU A 46 -21.36 49.08 -11.22
C LEU A 46 -22.52 48.49 -12.04
N SER A 47 -23.07 49.24 -12.99
CA SER A 47 -24.13 48.73 -13.88
C SER A 47 -23.58 47.68 -14.87
N VAL A 48 -22.37 47.87 -15.41
CA VAL A 48 -21.72 46.86 -16.27
C VAL A 48 -21.39 45.60 -15.46
N ALA A 49 -20.80 45.76 -14.28
CA ALA A 49 -20.51 44.63 -13.39
C ALA A 49 -21.79 43.89 -12.96
N GLY A 50 -22.85 44.63 -12.64
CA GLY A 50 -24.16 44.05 -12.31
C GLY A 50 -24.79 43.31 -13.48
N LEU A 51 -24.68 43.84 -14.70
CA LEU A 51 -25.17 43.17 -15.90
C LEU A 51 -24.40 41.88 -16.20
N PHE A 52 -23.08 41.87 -15.99
CA PHE A 52 -22.27 40.66 -16.10
C PHE A 52 -22.69 39.59 -15.09
N LEU A 53 -22.91 39.97 -13.83
CA LEU A 53 -23.39 39.06 -12.79
C LEU A 53 -24.78 38.52 -13.14
N ALA A 54 -25.69 39.38 -13.60
CA ALA A 54 -27.03 38.97 -14.00
C ALA A 54 -26.99 37.97 -15.18
N ALA A 55 -26.18 38.24 -16.21
CA ALA A 55 -26.00 37.33 -17.33
C ALA A 55 -25.37 35.99 -16.91
N SER A 56 -24.44 36.04 -15.95
CA SER A 56 -23.81 34.84 -15.40
C SER A 56 -24.80 33.99 -14.62
N TRP A 57 -25.56 34.58 -13.70
CA TRP A 57 -26.57 33.87 -12.93
C TRP A 57 -27.74 33.36 -13.78
N ALA A 58 -28.11 34.09 -14.84
CA ALA A 58 -29.08 33.64 -15.83
C ALA A 58 -28.63 32.38 -16.59
N GLY A 59 -27.34 32.04 -16.55
CA GLY A 59 -26.79 30.86 -17.22
C GLY A 59 -26.40 31.08 -18.68
N LEU A 60 -26.19 32.34 -19.11
CA LEU A 60 -25.82 32.66 -20.50
C LEU A 60 -24.59 31.87 -20.98
N TRP A 61 -23.64 31.62 -20.08
CA TRP A 61 -22.40 30.90 -20.40
C TRP A 61 -22.62 29.41 -20.64
N LEU A 62 -23.66 28.81 -20.06
CA LEU A 62 -23.93 27.37 -20.21
C LEU A 62 -24.49 27.04 -21.60
N GLU A 63 -25.29 27.94 -22.16
CA GLU A 63 -25.89 27.79 -23.49
C GLU A 63 -24.93 28.13 -24.64
N LEU A 64 -23.90 28.95 -24.39
CA LEU A 64 -22.96 29.40 -25.41
C LEU A 64 -21.82 28.38 -25.62
N PRO A 65 -21.44 28.09 -26.88
CA PRO A 65 -20.20 27.38 -27.19
C PRO A 65 -18.98 28.22 -26.80
N ALA A 66 -17.80 27.61 -26.69
CA ALA A 66 -16.57 28.27 -26.21
C ALA A 66 -16.23 29.58 -26.95
N THR A 67 -16.41 29.63 -28.26
CA THR A 67 -16.22 30.85 -29.07
C THR A 67 -17.26 31.92 -28.73
N GLY A 68 -18.52 31.53 -28.53
CA GLY A 68 -19.60 32.42 -28.10
C GLY A 68 -19.34 33.02 -26.71
N ARG A 69 -18.82 32.22 -25.76
CA ARG A 69 -18.39 32.72 -24.44
C ARG A 69 -17.27 33.73 -24.57
N ALA A 70 -16.23 33.43 -25.35
CA ALA A 70 -15.10 34.34 -25.55
C ALA A 70 -15.54 35.69 -26.16
N VAL A 71 -16.42 35.66 -27.17
CA VAL A 71 -16.98 36.88 -27.79
C VAL A 71 -17.82 37.67 -26.79
N ALA A 72 -18.69 37.01 -26.02
CA ALA A 72 -19.52 37.67 -25.02
C ALA A 72 -18.66 38.27 -23.88
N LEU A 73 -17.63 37.56 -23.42
CA LEU A 73 -16.67 38.07 -22.43
C LEU A 73 -15.92 39.30 -22.97
N ALA A 74 -15.43 39.23 -24.22
CA ALA A 74 -14.78 40.37 -24.87
C ALA A 74 -15.72 41.58 -24.99
N ALA A 75 -17.00 41.37 -25.29
CA ALA A 75 -18.00 42.44 -25.30
C ALA A 75 -18.18 43.09 -23.92
N PHE A 76 -18.23 42.31 -22.83
CA PHE A 76 -18.26 42.85 -21.47
C PHE A 76 -17.00 43.63 -21.10
N VAL A 77 -15.82 43.17 -21.53
CA VAL A 77 -14.55 43.91 -21.34
C VAL A 77 -14.59 45.24 -22.10
N LEU A 78 -15.06 45.26 -23.35
CA LEU A 78 -15.21 46.49 -24.13
C LEU A 78 -16.21 47.45 -23.48
N LEU A 79 -17.33 46.95 -22.95
CA LEU A 79 -18.30 47.75 -22.21
C LEU A 79 -17.71 48.33 -20.92
N ALA A 80 -16.90 47.55 -20.19
CA ALA A 80 -16.20 48.01 -19.00
C ALA A 80 -15.20 49.13 -19.34
N LEU A 81 -14.39 48.94 -20.40
CA LEU A 81 -13.47 49.97 -20.89
C LEU A 81 -14.21 51.25 -21.31
N ALA A 82 -15.31 51.12 -22.06
CA ALA A 82 -16.14 52.26 -22.45
C ALA A 82 -16.73 53.01 -21.24
N ALA A 83 -17.07 52.29 -20.16
CA ALA A 83 -17.53 52.88 -18.91
C ALA A 83 -16.42 53.62 -18.14
N VAL A 84 -15.16 53.18 -18.26
CA VAL A 84 -13.98 53.84 -17.65
C VAL A 84 -13.54 55.09 -18.42
N VAL A 85 -13.65 55.14 -19.74
CA VAL A 85 -13.14 56.26 -20.58
C VAL A 85 -13.55 57.66 -20.05
N PRO A 86 -14.82 57.92 -19.65
CA PRO A 86 -15.21 59.21 -19.09
C PRO A 86 -14.59 59.49 -17.71
N ALA A 87 -14.26 58.46 -16.92
CA ALA A 87 -13.62 58.59 -15.61
C ALA A 87 -12.14 59.00 -15.72
N VAL A 88 -11.47 58.66 -16.82
CA VAL A 88 -10.08 59.09 -17.08
C VAL A 88 -9.98 60.62 -17.24
N ARG A 89 -11.06 61.29 -17.65
CA ARG A 89 -11.14 62.75 -17.75
C ARG A 89 -11.51 63.43 -16.42
N PHE A 90 -11.47 62.70 -15.30
CA PHE A 90 -11.81 63.23 -13.99
C PHE A 90 -10.85 64.35 -13.57
N ARG A 91 -11.42 65.54 -13.31
CA ARG A 91 -10.67 66.72 -12.85
C ARG A 91 -10.99 66.98 -11.39
N TRP A 92 -9.94 67.01 -10.56
CA TRP A 92 -10.08 67.29 -9.14
C TRP A 92 -10.67 68.70 -8.93
N PRO A 93 -11.65 68.89 -8.04
CA PRO A 93 -12.29 70.19 -7.84
C PRO A 93 -11.28 71.24 -7.36
N THR A 94 -11.33 72.45 -7.91
CA THR A 94 -10.44 73.56 -7.51
C THR A 94 -10.90 74.17 -6.19
N SER A 95 -10.03 74.97 -5.55
CA SER A 95 -10.38 75.70 -4.33
C SER A 95 -11.53 76.68 -4.57
N GLU A 96 -11.56 77.35 -5.72
CA GLU A 96 -12.63 78.28 -6.12
C GLU A 96 -13.99 77.59 -6.24
N GLU A 97 -14.05 76.39 -6.84
CA GLU A 97 -15.29 75.61 -6.94
C GLU A 97 -15.82 75.23 -5.54
N GLY A 98 -14.93 74.91 -4.61
CA GLY A 98 -15.27 74.65 -3.21
C GLY A 98 -15.84 75.87 -2.49
N LEU A 99 -15.23 77.04 -2.67
CA LEU A 99 -15.70 78.32 -2.11
C LEU A 99 -17.06 78.71 -2.71
N SER A 100 -17.24 78.56 -4.02
CA SER A 100 -18.51 78.82 -4.72
C SER A 100 -19.66 77.94 -4.23
N ARG A 101 -19.37 76.72 -3.75
CA ARG A 101 -20.36 75.81 -3.18
C ARG A 101 -20.75 76.23 -1.77
N LEU A 102 -19.78 76.64 -0.96
CA LEU A 102 -20.02 77.17 0.39
C LEU A 102 -20.87 78.44 0.34
N ASP A 103 -20.66 79.30 -0.67
CA ASP A 103 -21.50 80.49 -0.89
C ASP A 103 -22.94 80.11 -1.27
N ARG A 104 -23.11 79.13 -2.17
CA ARG A 104 -24.45 78.64 -2.56
C ARG A 104 -25.20 77.96 -1.42
N SER A 105 -24.50 77.25 -0.54
CA SER A 105 -25.12 76.57 0.61
C SER A 105 -25.37 77.49 1.81
N ALA A 106 -24.70 78.64 1.89
CA ALA A 106 -24.90 79.64 2.94
C ALA A 106 -26.20 80.47 2.76
N GLY A 107 -26.79 80.50 1.56
CA GLY A 107 -28.06 81.20 1.30
C GLY A 107 -27.99 82.73 1.40
N LEU A 108 -26.79 83.31 1.42
CA LEU A 108 -26.56 84.74 1.55
C LEU A 108 -26.54 85.41 0.16
N ARG A 109 -27.15 86.61 0.04
CA ARG A 109 -27.31 87.32 -1.25
C ARG A 109 -25.99 87.75 -1.91
N HIS A 110 -24.92 87.95 -1.14
CA HIS A 110 -23.65 88.52 -1.62
C HIS A 110 -22.46 87.64 -1.21
N ARG A 111 -22.08 86.68 -2.07
CA ARG A 111 -20.98 85.67 -1.97
C ARG A 111 -19.83 86.02 -1.00
N PRO A 112 -19.99 85.84 0.34
CA PRO A 112 -19.05 86.39 1.30
C PRO A 112 -17.80 85.51 1.49
N VAL A 113 -17.86 84.23 1.10
CA VAL A 113 -16.76 83.27 1.24
C VAL A 113 -15.76 83.42 0.10
N THR A 114 -16.22 83.72 -1.12
CA THR A 114 -15.34 84.03 -2.25
C THR A 114 -14.58 85.36 -2.02
N ALA A 115 -15.23 86.38 -1.44
CA ALA A 115 -14.61 87.67 -1.15
C ALA A 115 -13.47 87.60 -0.11
N LEU A 116 -13.39 86.53 0.70
CA LEU A 116 -12.29 86.30 1.62
C LEU A 116 -11.00 85.82 0.95
N ALA A 117 -11.08 85.38 -0.31
CA ALA A 117 -9.91 85.00 -1.11
C ALA A 117 -9.30 86.20 -1.86
N ASP A 118 -9.98 87.35 -1.90
CA ASP A 118 -9.49 88.56 -2.55
C ASP A 118 -8.38 89.24 -1.73
N THR A 119 -7.34 89.69 -2.41
CA THR A 119 -6.24 90.47 -1.82
C THR A 119 -6.36 91.93 -2.19
N VAL A 120 -6.01 92.83 -1.27
CA VAL A 120 -5.96 94.26 -1.54
C VAL A 120 -4.61 94.63 -2.17
N ALA A 121 -4.63 95.37 -3.28
CA ALA A 121 -3.43 95.80 -3.99
C ALA A 121 -2.77 97.07 -3.39
N THR A 122 -3.45 97.73 -2.45
CA THR A 122 -3.06 99.02 -1.85
C THR A 122 -2.21 98.83 -0.59
N ARG A 123 -1.21 99.70 -0.39
CA ARG A 123 -0.31 99.69 0.78
C ARG A 123 -0.66 100.74 1.85
N ASP A 124 -1.75 101.47 1.68
CA ASP A 124 -2.23 102.47 2.65
C ASP A 124 -2.64 101.79 3.98
N PRO A 125 -2.07 102.18 5.12
CA PRO A 125 -2.39 101.60 6.42
C PRO A 125 -3.87 101.70 6.80
N VAL A 126 -4.57 102.77 6.40
CA VAL A 126 -6.01 102.93 6.70
C VAL A 126 -6.85 101.94 5.90
N ALA A 127 -6.56 101.80 4.60
CA ALA A 127 -7.23 100.83 3.74
C ALA A 127 -7.00 99.38 4.19
N LEU A 128 -5.78 99.05 4.64
CA LEU A 128 -5.46 97.74 5.21
C LEU A 128 -6.23 97.48 6.51
N ALA A 129 -6.34 98.47 7.41
CA ALA A 129 -7.10 98.33 8.65
C ALA A 129 -8.60 98.11 8.38
N LEU A 130 -9.19 98.82 7.42
CA LEU A 130 -10.58 98.62 7.01
C LEU A 130 -10.81 97.25 6.37
N TRP A 131 -9.88 96.77 5.53
CA TRP A 131 -9.94 95.44 4.93
C TRP A 131 -9.87 94.34 5.98
N GLN A 132 -8.94 94.43 6.95
CA GLN A 132 -8.84 93.48 8.05
C GLN A 132 -10.10 93.48 8.93
N ALA A 133 -10.66 94.66 9.25
CA ALA A 133 -11.90 94.76 10.01
C ALA A 133 -13.09 94.11 9.27
N GLN A 134 -13.18 94.29 7.94
CA GLN A 134 -14.20 93.65 7.12
C GLN A 134 -14.00 92.13 7.04
N ARG A 135 -12.74 91.67 6.96
CA ARG A 135 -12.37 90.25 6.98
C ARG A 135 -12.73 89.58 8.31
N ALA A 136 -12.51 90.26 9.43
CA ALA A 136 -12.88 89.78 10.76
C ALA A 136 -14.41 89.67 10.92
N ARG A 137 -15.18 90.68 10.46
CA ARG A 137 -16.65 90.64 10.46
C ARG A 137 -17.21 89.53 9.58
N THR A 138 -16.66 89.35 8.39
CA THR A 138 -17.08 88.29 7.46
C THR A 138 -16.77 86.92 8.05
N LEU A 139 -15.56 86.67 8.59
CA LEU A 139 -15.22 85.43 9.30
C LEU A 139 -16.14 85.14 10.49
N ALA A 140 -16.49 86.16 11.30
CA ALA A 140 -17.41 85.99 12.43
C ALA A 140 -18.81 85.55 11.98
N SER A 141 -19.27 86.00 10.80
CA SER A 141 -20.55 85.59 10.21
C SER A 141 -20.55 84.15 9.66
N LEU A 142 -19.38 83.53 9.45
CA LEU A 142 -19.26 82.18 8.88
C LEU A 142 -19.41 81.03 9.90
N LYS A 143 -19.60 81.31 11.19
CA LYS A 143 -19.64 80.29 12.28
C LYS A 143 -20.67 79.16 12.08
N ARG A 144 -21.62 79.30 11.15
CA ARG A 144 -22.68 78.31 10.86
C ARG A 144 -22.70 77.75 9.43
N ILE A 145 -21.66 77.96 8.62
CA ILE A 145 -21.68 77.50 7.21
C ILE A 145 -21.51 75.98 7.13
N ARG A 146 -22.43 75.33 6.41
CA ARG A 146 -22.41 73.89 6.12
C ARG A 146 -22.15 73.69 4.62
N ALA A 147 -21.34 72.68 4.28
CA ALA A 147 -20.99 72.34 2.89
C ALA A 147 -22.15 71.75 2.04
N GLY A 148 -23.31 71.51 2.67
CA GLY A 148 -24.43 70.78 2.07
C GLY A 148 -24.14 69.27 1.90
N LEU A 149 -25.19 68.49 1.66
CA LEU A 149 -25.05 67.08 1.30
C LEU A 149 -24.69 66.95 -0.21
N PRO A 150 -23.97 65.90 -0.61
CA PRO A 150 -23.74 65.61 -2.02
C PRO A 150 -25.06 65.23 -2.71
N SER A 151 -25.31 65.82 -3.87
CA SER A 151 -26.47 65.58 -4.73
C SER A 151 -25.98 65.13 -6.12
N PRO A 152 -25.68 63.84 -6.31
CA PRO A 152 -24.99 63.36 -7.52
C PRO A 152 -25.85 63.34 -8.80
N ARG A 153 -27.05 63.94 -8.80
CA ARG A 153 -27.94 64.14 -9.97
C ARG A 153 -27.98 62.97 -10.96
N LEU A 154 -28.02 61.74 -10.43
CA LEU A 154 -28.05 60.51 -11.21
C LEU A 154 -29.19 60.43 -12.24
N PRO A 155 -30.43 60.90 -11.96
CA PRO A 155 -31.51 60.84 -12.93
C PRO A 155 -31.22 61.59 -14.23
N MET A 156 -30.36 62.61 -14.21
CA MET A 156 -29.99 63.35 -15.43
C MET A 156 -29.02 62.57 -16.33
N HIS A 157 -28.23 61.66 -15.74
CA HIS A 157 -27.23 60.85 -16.47
C HIS A 157 -27.78 59.51 -16.98
N ASP A 158 -28.98 59.14 -16.54
CA ASP A 158 -29.61 57.86 -16.82
C ASP A 158 -31.11 58.09 -17.11
N ARG A 159 -31.38 58.62 -18.32
CA ARG A 159 -32.74 59.00 -18.76
C ARG A 159 -33.68 57.80 -18.94
N TRP A 160 -33.13 56.62 -19.17
CA TRP A 160 -33.85 55.38 -19.45
C TRP A 160 -33.93 54.44 -18.23
N ALA A 161 -33.40 54.88 -17.08
CA ALA A 161 -33.32 54.09 -15.85
C ALA A 161 -32.64 52.70 -16.02
N LEU A 162 -31.64 52.61 -16.89
CA LEU A 162 -30.92 51.36 -17.19
C LEU A 162 -30.33 50.72 -15.93
N ARG A 163 -29.91 51.53 -14.95
CA ARG A 163 -29.40 51.01 -13.68
C ARG A 163 -30.45 50.24 -12.89
N ALA A 164 -31.70 50.71 -12.91
CA ALA A 164 -32.78 50.09 -12.16
C ALA A 164 -33.13 48.75 -12.78
N LEU A 165 -33.12 48.68 -14.13
CA LEU A 165 -33.25 47.43 -14.87
C LEU A 165 -32.15 46.43 -14.48
N VAL A 166 -30.88 46.85 -14.44
CA VAL A 166 -29.77 45.97 -14.03
C VAL A 166 -29.96 45.44 -12.60
N VAL A 167 -30.36 46.30 -11.66
CA VAL A 167 -30.60 45.87 -10.27
C VAL A 167 -31.73 44.85 -10.19
N VAL A 168 -32.83 45.07 -10.93
CA VAL A 168 -33.94 44.12 -11.01
C VAL A 168 -33.48 42.80 -11.62
N LEU A 169 -32.74 42.83 -12.73
CA LEU A 169 -32.19 41.63 -13.37
C LEU A 169 -31.27 40.86 -12.44
N MET A 170 -30.40 41.55 -11.70
CA MET A 170 -29.54 40.92 -10.70
C MET A 170 -30.34 40.18 -9.63
N VAL A 171 -31.37 40.81 -9.05
CA VAL A 171 -32.19 40.17 -8.01
C VAL A 171 -32.93 38.95 -8.56
N VAL A 172 -33.55 39.07 -9.73
CA VAL A 172 -34.30 37.98 -10.37
C VAL A 172 -33.38 36.80 -10.69
N THR A 173 -32.24 37.07 -11.34
CA THR A 173 -31.29 36.03 -11.75
C THR A 173 -30.57 35.41 -10.56
N TYR A 174 -30.28 36.18 -9.50
CA TYR A 174 -29.69 35.67 -8.26
C TYR A 174 -30.58 34.64 -7.57
N ILE A 175 -31.89 34.89 -7.54
CA ILE A 175 -32.89 33.94 -7.01
C ILE A 175 -32.97 32.72 -7.93
N ALA A 176 -33.04 32.92 -9.25
CA ALA A 176 -33.12 31.84 -10.23
C ALA A 176 -31.90 30.91 -10.25
N ALA A 177 -30.70 31.42 -9.97
CA ALA A 177 -29.46 30.64 -9.94
C ALA A 177 -29.33 29.68 -8.74
N GLY A 178 -30.14 29.85 -7.69
CA GLY A 178 -30.21 28.91 -6.56
C GLY A 178 -28.86 28.61 -5.91
N GLY A 179 -28.50 27.32 -5.82
CA GLY A 179 -27.23 26.84 -5.24
C GLY A 179 -26.02 26.90 -6.18
N GLU A 180 -26.22 26.99 -7.48
CA GLU A 180 -25.17 26.90 -8.51
C GLU A 180 -24.53 28.27 -8.84
N ARG A 181 -24.77 29.30 -8.02
CA ARG A 181 -24.38 30.70 -8.30
C ARG A 181 -22.90 30.87 -8.59
N THR A 182 -22.05 30.16 -7.86
CA THR A 182 -20.60 30.22 -8.00
C THR A 182 -20.13 29.51 -9.28
N GLU A 183 -20.72 28.35 -9.59
CA GLU A 183 -20.39 27.56 -10.78
C GLU A 183 -20.80 28.30 -12.06
N ARG A 184 -21.96 28.95 -12.07
CA ARG A 184 -22.43 29.73 -13.22
C ARG A 184 -21.60 30.97 -13.53
N VAL A 185 -20.98 31.57 -12.51
CA VAL A 185 -20.00 32.66 -12.69
C VAL A 185 -18.66 32.11 -13.16
N ALA A 186 -18.22 30.97 -12.61
CA ALA A 186 -16.98 30.31 -13.03
C ALA A 186 -17.02 29.85 -14.50
N ALA A 187 -18.19 29.43 -14.99
CA ALA A 187 -18.42 29.03 -16.38
C ALA A 187 -18.07 30.12 -17.41
N ALA A 188 -18.08 31.40 -17.02
CA ALA A 188 -17.66 32.51 -17.89
C ALA A 188 -16.16 32.46 -18.25
N PHE A 189 -15.35 31.83 -17.41
CA PHE A 189 -13.89 31.74 -17.54
C PHE A 189 -13.42 30.36 -18.03
N ASP A 190 -14.35 29.41 -18.21
CA ASP A 190 -14.04 28.10 -18.76
C ASP A 190 -14.00 28.15 -20.30
N LEU A 191 -12.78 28.38 -20.81
CA LEU A 191 -12.46 28.43 -22.24
C LEU A 191 -12.00 27.07 -22.80
N ASN A 192 -12.19 25.98 -22.05
CA ASN A 192 -11.88 24.64 -22.53
C ASN A 192 -12.67 24.36 -23.82
N GLY A 193 -11.95 24.08 -24.91
CA GLY A 193 -12.51 23.87 -26.26
C GLY A 193 -12.38 25.04 -27.25
N MET A 194 -11.77 26.18 -26.85
CA MET A 194 -11.47 27.30 -27.77
C MET A 194 -10.27 27.01 -28.69
N LEU A 195 -9.35 26.15 -28.24
CA LEU A 195 -8.36 25.48 -29.08
C LEU A 195 -8.97 24.13 -29.44
N THR A 196 -8.99 23.78 -30.74
CA THR A 196 -9.33 22.44 -31.23
C THR A 196 -8.82 21.40 -30.24
N PRO A 197 -9.64 20.45 -29.76
CA PRO A 197 -9.10 19.39 -28.93
C PRO A 197 -7.99 18.75 -29.75
N ALA A 198 -6.73 18.88 -29.30
CA ALA A 198 -5.72 17.90 -29.66
C ALA A 198 -6.40 16.57 -29.35
N ASN A 199 -6.53 15.66 -30.33
CA ASN A 199 -7.26 14.40 -30.15
C ASN A 199 -6.82 13.75 -28.83
N VAL A 200 -7.61 13.97 -27.76
CA VAL A 200 -7.27 13.48 -26.43
C VAL A 200 -7.62 12.02 -26.47
N ARG A 201 -6.59 11.21 -26.74
CA ARG A 201 -6.69 9.76 -26.67
C ARG A 201 -6.59 9.38 -25.20
N VAL A 202 -7.68 8.84 -24.69
CA VAL A 202 -7.72 8.20 -23.37
C VAL A 202 -7.48 6.71 -23.61
N ASP A 203 -6.35 6.21 -23.14
CA ASP A 203 -6.06 4.78 -23.08
C ASP A 203 -6.19 4.35 -21.62
N ALA A 204 -6.99 3.32 -21.35
CA ALA A 204 -7.09 2.70 -20.04
C ALA A 204 -6.75 1.21 -20.13
N TRP A 205 -6.10 0.67 -19.12
CA TRP A 205 -5.89 -0.77 -18.98
C TRP A 205 -5.94 -1.17 -17.52
N VAL A 206 -6.33 -2.42 -17.27
CA VAL A 206 -6.29 -3.04 -15.95
C VAL A 206 -5.07 -3.94 -15.88
N ALA A 207 -4.19 -3.69 -14.93
CA ALA A 207 -3.06 -4.55 -14.61
C ALA A 207 -3.43 -5.44 -13.41
N PRO A 208 -3.59 -6.77 -13.61
CA PRO A 208 -3.77 -7.70 -12.50
C PRO A 208 -2.54 -7.72 -11.58
N PRO A 209 -2.71 -8.14 -10.31
CA PRO A 209 -1.58 -8.35 -9.42
C PRO A 209 -0.58 -9.37 -9.99
N PRO A 210 0.73 -9.22 -9.70
CA PRO A 210 1.78 -10.07 -10.25
C PRO A 210 1.57 -11.56 -9.91
N TYR A 211 1.01 -11.86 -8.73
CA TYR A 211 0.73 -13.23 -8.30
C TYR A 211 -0.21 -13.99 -9.23
N THR A 212 -1.09 -13.27 -9.95
CA THR A 212 -2.08 -13.89 -10.83
C THR A 212 -1.50 -14.42 -12.15
N GLY A 213 -0.32 -13.93 -12.56
CA GLY A 213 0.30 -14.25 -13.84
C GLY A 213 -0.53 -13.88 -15.07
N LYS A 214 -1.58 -13.05 -14.93
CA LYS A 214 -2.47 -12.64 -16.03
C LYS A 214 -1.93 -11.40 -16.76
N PRO A 215 -2.00 -11.35 -18.10
CA PRO A 215 -1.57 -10.19 -18.85
C PRO A 215 -2.51 -8.97 -18.62
N PRO A 216 -2.03 -7.74 -18.78
CA PRO A 216 -2.85 -6.54 -18.68
C PRO A 216 -4.00 -6.54 -19.70
N VAL A 217 -5.20 -6.12 -19.26
CA VAL A 217 -6.41 -6.05 -20.10
C VAL A 217 -6.62 -4.60 -20.55
N ILE A 218 -6.56 -4.36 -21.85
CA ILE A 218 -6.73 -3.02 -22.43
C ILE A 218 -8.22 -2.68 -22.56
N LEU A 219 -8.64 -1.55 -21.98
CA LEU A 219 -9.98 -1.01 -22.04
C LEU A 219 -10.04 0.08 -23.13
N SER A 220 -10.04 -0.31 -24.41
CA SER A 220 -10.16 0.64 -25.52
C SER A 220 -11.62 1.02 -25.79
N ALA A 221 -11.89 2.33 -25.94
CA ALA A 221 -13.19 2.89 -26.32
C ALA A 221 -13.63 2.53 -27.76
N THR A 222 -12.80 1.83 -28.53
CA THR A 222 -13.06 1.41 -29.91
C THR A 222 -13.94 0.16 -30.04
N ASN A 223 -14.25 -0.52 -28.92
CA ASN A 223 -15.30 -1.55 -28.89
C ASN A 223 -16.67 -0.86 -28.91
N LYS A 224 -17.07 -0.39 -30.10
CA LYS A 224 -18.42 0.12 -30.39
C LYS A 224 -19.51 -0.94 -30.19
N ASP A 225 -19.12 -2.22 -30.08
CA ASP A 225 -19.98 -3.34 -29.72
C ASP A 225 -20.20 -3.49 -28.21
N ALA A 226 -19.48 -2.73 -27.36
CA ALA A 226 -19.72 -2.67 -25.92
C ALA A 226 -20.72 -1.58 -25.52
N GLY A 227 -21.40 -0.93 -26.49
CA GLY A 227 -22.51 -0.01 -26.24
C GLY A 227 -23.78 -0.68 -25.70
N LEU A 228 -23.77 -2.00 -25.44
CA LEU A 228 -24.91 -2.79 -24.98
C LEU A 228 -24.59 -3.77 -23.85
N SER A 229 -23.37 -3.74 -23.28
CA SER A 229 -23.01 -4.66 -22.21
C SER A 229 -22.70 -3.89 -20.94
N ASP A 230 -23.74 -3.65 -20.13
CA ASP A 230 -23.67 -3.32 -18.69
C ASP A 230 -23.08 -4.51 -17.88
N THR A 231 -22.25 -5.33 -18.52
CA THR A 231 -21.68 -6.56 -17.99
C THR A 231 -20.38 -6.22 -17.28
N ALA A 232 -20.36 -6.43 -15.97
CA ALA A 232 -19.20 -6.17 -15.14
C ALA A 232 -17.99 -7.00 -15.62
N LEU A 233 -16.86 -6.33 -15.85
CA LEU A 233 -15.62 -6.99 -16.26
C LEU A 233 -15.02 -7.74 -15.05
N PRO A 234 -14.86 -9.08 -15.12
CA PRO A 234 -14.26 -9.84 -14.03
C PRO A 234 -12.75 -9.58 -13.97
N VAL A 235 -12.29 -9.02 -12.85
CA VAL A 235 -10.88 -8.72 -12.58
C VAL A 235 -10.49 -9.31 -11.22
N PRO A 236 -9.25 -9.82 -11.03
CA PRO A 236 -8.80 -10.24 -9.71
C PRO A 236 -8.82 -9.09 -8.71
N ALA A 237 -9.22 -9.35 -7.47
CA ALA A 237 -9.16 -8.36 -6.41
C ALA A 237 -7.72 -7.84 -6.22
N GLY A 238 -7.58 -6.53 -6.02
CA GLY A 238 -6.28 -5.85 -5.95
C GLY A 238 -5.70 -5.46 -7.31
N SER A 239 -6.41 -5.68 -8.42
CA SER A 239 -6.00 -5.18 -9.75
C SER A 239 -5.90 -3.65 -9.77
N THR A 240 -4.92 -3.12 -10.49
CA THR A 240 -4.72 -1.67 -10.64
C THR A 240 -5.22 -1.23 -12.01
N LEU A 241 -6.24 -0.37 -12.03
CA LEU A 241 -6.69 0.35 -13.22
C LEU A 241 -5.76 1.55 -13.44
N ILE A 242 -5.16 1.60 -14.62
CA ILE A 242 -4.31 2.70 -15.06
C ILE A 242 -5.05 3.43 -16.17
N VAL A 243 -5.31 4.72 -15.96
CA VAL A 243 -5.95 5.59 -16.96
C VAL A 243 -4.95 6.65 -17.38
N ARG A 244 -4.61 6.67 -18.67
CA ARG A 244 -3.64 7.58 -19.26
C ARG A 244 -4.30 8.44 -20.33
N SER A 245 -4.06 9.75 -20.28
CA SER A 245 -4.48 10.69 -21.33
C SER A 245 -3.29 11.38 -21.98
N SER A 246 -3.32 11.48 -23.31
CA SER A 246 -2.38 12.28 -24.09
C SER A 246 -2.92 13.72 -24.24
N GLY A 247 -2.50 14.61 -23.34
CA GLY A 247 -2.89 16.03 -23.32
C GLY A 247 -4.25 16.28 -22.66
N GLY A 248 -4.29 17.15 -21.66
CA GLY A 248 -5.51 17.55 -20.93
C GLY A 248 -5.53 17.11 -19.46
N SER A 249 -6.37 17.76 -18.66
CA SER A 249 -6.63 17.36 -17.27
C SER A 249 -7.59 16.17 -17.24
N LEU A 250 -7.21 15.08 -16.59
CA LEU A 250 -8.04 13.91 -16.40
C LEU A 250 -8.82 14.02 -15.07
N ASP A 251 -10.15 14.00 -15.17
CA ASP A 251 -11.04 13.84 -14.01
C ASP A 251 -11.74 12.47 -14.10
N VAL A 252 -11.53 11.63 -13.09
CA VAL A 252 -12.09 10.27 -13.03
C VAL A 252 -12.94 10.17 -11.77
N ALA A 253 -14.25 10.00 -11.96
CA ALA A 253 -15.17 9.73 -10.89
C ALA A 253 -15.17 8.22 -10.62
N VAL A 254 -14.69 7.81 -9.46
CA VAL A 254 -14.77 6.42 -9.00
C VAL A 254 -15.90 6.25 -8.00
N SER A 255 -16.55 5.09 -8.02
CA SER A 255 -17.56 4.71 -7.03
C SER A 255 -17.43 3.24 -6.64
N GLY A 256 -17.79 2.90 -5.40
CA GLY A 256 -17.68 1.55 -4.84
C GLY A 256 -16.27 1.23 -4.33
N GLY A 257 -15.83 -0.01 -4.55
CA GLY A 257 -14.54 -0.56 -4.09
C GLY A 257 -13.27 -0.09 -4.78
N VAL A 258 -13.38 0.97 -5.59
CA VAL A 258 -12.29 1.51 -6.41
C VAL A 258 -11.71 2.74 -5.71
N THR A 259 -10.46 2.65 -5.26
CA THR A 259 -9.79 3.73 -4.53
C THR A 259 -8.64 4.31 -5.34
N GLU A 260 -8.48 5.63 -5.30
CA GLU A 260 -7.34 6.30 -5.95
C GLU A 260 -6.06 5.95 -5.20
N LYS A 261 -5.07 5.46 -5.94
CA LYS A 261 -3.72 5.20 -5.45
C LYS A 261 -2.78 6.17 -6.14
N ALA A 262 -1.96 6.88 -5.37
CA ALA A 262 -0.95 7.75 -5.96
C ALA A 262 -0.01 6.90 -6.86
N PRO A 263 0.29 7.34 -8.10
CA PRO A 263 1.19 6.61 -8.96
C PRO A 263 2.58 6.51 -8.32
N VAL A 264 3.16 5.30 -8.35
CA VAL A 264 4.47 5.01 -7.77
C VAL A 264 5.60 5.48 -8.70
N ASP A 265 5.31 5.59 -10.01
CA ASP A 265 6.25 6.02 -11.05
C ASP A 265 5.83 7.37 -11.65
N ASN A 266 6.83 8.17 -12.03
CA ASN A 266 6.61 9.44 -12.73
C ASN A 266 6.06 9.18 -14.13
N ALA A 267 4.86 9.71 -14.42
CA ALA A 267 4.28 9.62 -15.76
C ALA A 267 5.21 10.25 -16.81
N PRO A 268 5.32 9.67 -18.03
CA PRO A 268 6.10 10.24 -19.12
C PRO A 268 5.71 11.70 -19.41
N GLU A 269 6.70 12.56 -19.73
CA GLU A 269 6.49 13.99 -20.00
C GLU A 269 5.37 14.21 -21.03
N GLY A 270 4.36 15.01 -20.67
CA GLY A 270 3.20 15.33 -21.52
C GLY A 270 2.00 14.38 -21.40
N THR A 271 2.06 13.37 -20.54
CA THR A 271 0.92 12.48 -20.22
C THR A 271 0.41 12.68 -18.80
N ASN A 272 -0.90 12.54 -18.61
CA ASN A 272 -1.52 12.56 -17.29
C ASN A 272 -2.04 11.15 -16.99
N GLU A 273 -1.48 10.52 -15.95
CA GLU A 273 -1.73 9.14 -15.56
C GLU A 273 -2.29 9.09 -14.14
N ARG A 274 -3.38 8.35 -13.93
CA ARG A 274 -3.94 8.08 -12.61
C ARG A 274 -4.10 6.59 -12.40
N HIS A 275 -3.77 6.13 -11.20
CA HIS A 275 -3.87 4.73 -10.78
C HIS A 275 -5.03 4.56 -9.81
N PHE A 276 -5.82 3.50 -9.99
CA PHE A 276 -6.91 3.15 -9.11
C PHE A 276 -6.81 1.68 -8.72
N THR A 277 -6.93 1.36 -7.45
CA THR A 277 -6.93 -0.04 -6.98
C THR A 277 -8.37 -0.53 -6.90
N ILE A 278 -8.65 -1.69 -7.50
CA ILE A 278 -9.96 -2.34 -7.49
C ILE A 278 -9.93 -3.40 -6.39
N ALA A 279 -10.42 -3.06 -5.19
CA ALA A 279 -10.47 -4.00 -4.06
C ALA A 279 -11.76 -4.82 -4.07
N THR A 280 -12.89 -4.18 -4.34
CA THR A 280 -14.22 -4.80 -4.45
C THR A 280 -14.95 -4.25 -5.67
N ASP A 281 -16.16 -4.75 -5.92
CA ASP A 281 -17.02 -4.30 -7.01
C ASP A 281 -17.16 -2.77 -7.03
N GLY A 282 -17.04 -2.19 -8.23
CA GLY A 282 -17.09 -0.76 -8.36
C GLY A 282 -17.09 -0.30 -9.81
N THR A 283 -17.29 1.00 -9.99
CA THR A 283 -17.31 1.61 -11.31
C THR A 283 -16.33 2.76 -11.40
N ALA A 284 -15.64 2.86 -12.54
CA ALA A 284 -14.81 4.00 -12.88
C ALA A 284 -15.43 4.72 -14.08
N HIS A 285 -15.63 6.03 -13.91
CA HIS A 285 -16.23 6.89 -14.92
C HIS A 285 -15.28 8.03 -15.25
N VAL A 286 -14.74 8.03 -16.47
CA VAL A 286 -13.81 9.10 -16.91
C VAL A 286 -14.62 10.25 -17.48
N ARG A 287 -14.53 11.43 -16.87
CA ARG A 287 -15.11 12.66 -17.40
C ARG A 287 -14.08 13.36 -18.28
N ALA A 288 -13.98 12.92 -19.55
CA ALA A 288 -13.15 13.55 -20.57
C ALA A 288 -14.01 14.24 -21.65
N PRO A 289 -13.52 15.32 -22.30
CA PRO A 289 -14.25 16.01 -23.37
C PRO A 289 -14.56 15.13 -24.60
N SER A 290 -13.78 14.07 -24.83
CA SER A 290 -13.86 13.19 -26.00
C SER A 290 -14.70 11.92 -25.80
N GLY A 291 -15.28 11.70 -24.62
CA GLY A 291 -16.16 10.56 -24.35
C GLY A 291 -16.23 10.22 -22.85
N GLN A 292 -17.37 9.65 -22.44
CA GLN A 292 -17.66 9.25 -21.06
C GLN A 292 -17.64 7.71 -20.93
N PRO A 293 -16.48 7.02 -21.01
CA PRO A 293 -16.44 5.59 -20.79
C PRO A 293 -16.76 5.30 -19.31
N LYS A 294 -17.82 4.53 -19.08
CA LYS A 294 -18.14 3.92 -17.78
C LYS A 294 -17.68 2.48 -17.82
N TRP A 295 -16.78 2.11 -16.91
CA TRP A 295 -16.37 0.72 -16.72
C TRP A 295 -16.92 0.21 -15.39
N THR A 296 -17.58 -0.93 -15.43
CA THR A 296 -18.03 -1.67 -14.24
C THR A 296 -17.09 -2.85 -14.03
N PHE A 297 -16.57 -3.01 -12.82
CA PHE A 297 -15.65 -4.09 -12.45
C PHE A 297 -16.32 -5.03 -11.44
N ASN A 298 -16.12 -6.33 -11.64
CA ASN A 298 -16.45 -7.38 -10.67
C ASN A 298 -15.13 -7.94 -10.13
N ALA A 299 -14.88 -7.76 -8.84
CA ALA A 299 -13.64 -8.17 -8.19
C ALA A 299 -13.75 -9.61 -7.69
N ILE A 300 -13.04 -10.53 -8.35
CA ILE A 300 -12.96 -11.94 -7.92
C ILE A 300 -11.98 -12.02 -6.74
N PRO A 301 -12.44 -12.37 -5.52
CA PRO A 301 -11.55 -12.53 -4.38
C PRO A 301 -10.67 -13.75 -4.56
N ASP A 302 -9.44 -13.63 -4.08
CA ASP A 302 -8.46 -14.71 -4.03
C ASP A 302 -8.86 -15.74 -2.96
N ARG A 303 -8.67 -17.03 -3.25
CA ARG A 303 -9.04 -18.12 -2.33
C ARG A 303 -7.80 -18.74 -1.73
N ALA A 304 -7.85 -19.08 -0.44
CA ALA A 304 -6.77 -19.81 0.18
C ALA A 304 -6.58 -21.20 -0.48
N PRO A 305 -5.33 -21.67 -0.64
CA PRO A 305 -5.02 -22.93 -1.30
C PRO A 305 -5.60 -24.12 -0.53
N ALA A 306 -6.12 -25.12 -1.24
CA ALA A 306 -6.60 -26.36 -0.62
C ALA A 306 -5.52 -27.45 -0.73
N ILE A 307 -5.14 -28.06 0.40
CA ILE A 307 -4.20 -29.18 0.44
C ILE A 307 -4.81 -30.37 1.21
N SER A 308 -4.69 -31.57 0.64
CA SER A 308 -5.20 -32.80 1.26
C SER A 308 -4.27 -33.99 0.97
N LEU A 309 -4.37 -35.04 1.78
CA LEU A 309 -3.65 -36.29 1.52
C LEU A 309 -4.31 -37.04 0.36
N ALA A 310 -3.55 -37.30 -0.70
CA ALA A 310 -4.03 -38.08 -1.84
C ALA A 310 -4.02 -39.59 -1.53
N LYS A 311 -3.11 -40.02 -0.67
CA LYS A 311 -3.03 -41.38 -0.11
C LYS A 311 -2.64 -41.30 1.35
N HIS A 312 -2.96 -42.36 2.09
CA HIS A 312 -2.45 -42.52 3.45
C HIS A 312 -0.91 -42.51 3.44
N PRO A 313 -0.25 -41.89 4.44
CA PRO A 313 1.19 -41.92 4.57
C PRO A 313 1.74 -43.34 4.57
N GLU A 314 2.66 -43.64 3.66
CA GLU A 314 3.24 -44.98 3.51
C GLU A 314 4.63 -45.05 4.14
N ARG A 315 4.86 -46.13 4.89
CA ARG A 315 6.19 -46.48 5.40
C ARG A 315 6.96 -47.21 4.31
N GLN A 316 8.08 -46.62 3.87
CA GLN A 316 9.00 -47.28 2.95
C GLN A 316 10.12 -48.03 3.72
N ALA A 317 10.94 -48.78 2.98
CA ALA A 317 12.10 -49.46 3.52
C ALA A 317 13.04 -48.48 4.28
N ARG A 318 13.76 -48.99 5.27
CA ARG A 318 14.70 -48.23 6.12
C ARG A 318 14.08 -47.11 7.00
N GLY A 319 12.76 -46.99 7.07
CA GLY A 319 12.10 -45.98 7.92
C GLY A 319 11.89 -44.64 7.22
N LEU A 320 11.90 -44.63 5.88
CA LEU A 320 11.50 -43.49 5.07
C LEU A 320 9.98 -43.27 5.14
N LEU A 321 9.56 -42.01 5.18
CA LEU A 321 8.15 -41.60 5.10
C LEU A 321 7.84 -41.10 3.68
N GLN A 322 6.88 -41.73 3.02
CA GLN A 322 6.35 -41.24 1.75
C GLN A 322 5.00 -40.56 1.98
N LEU A 323 4.93 -39.28 1.59
CA LEU A 323 3.72 -38.47 1.61
C LEU A 323 3.25 -38.23 0.18
N SER A 324 1.98 -38.57 -0.09
CA SER A 324 1.30 -38.23 -1.34
C SER A 324 0.16 -37.25 -1.03
N TYR A 325 0.19 -36.08 -1.65
CA TYR A 325 -0.74 -34.99 -1.35
C TYR A 325 -1.27 -34.36 -2.64
N ARG A 326 -2.50 -33.88 -2.58
CA ARG A 326 -3.18 -33.15 -3.63
C ARG A 326 -3.27 -31.69 -3.22
N MET A 327 -2.96 -30.80 -4.14
CA MET A 327 -3.04 -29.36 -3.95
C MET A 327 -3.92 -28.77 -5.04
N GLU A 328 -4.74 -27.79 -4.69
CA GLU A 328 -5.61 -27.04 -5.58
C GLU A 328 -5.59 -25.56 -5.20
N ASP A 329 -5.38 -24.71 -6.19
CA ASP A 329 -5.35 -23.25 -6.05
C ASP A 329 -5.71 -22.57 -7.39
N ASP A 330 -6.30 -21.39 -7.35
CA ASP A 330 -6.71 -20.66 -8.56
C ASP A 330 -5.54 -19.92 -9.23
N TYR A 331 -4.55 -19.45 -8.47
CA TYR A 331 -3.38 -18.74 -9.00
C TYR A 331 -2.05 -19.51 -8.89
N GLY A 332 -2.02 -20.56 -8.10
CA GLY A 332 -0.93 -21.52 -7.95
C GLY A 332 -0.27 -21.45 -6.56
N VAL A 333 0.11 -22.62 -6.05
CA VAL A 333 0.82 -22.76 -4.77
C VAL A 333 2.32 -22.45 -4.94
N THR A 334 2.91 -21.71 -4.01
CA THR A 334 4.35 -21.37 -4.02
C THR A 334 5.14 -22.21 -3.03
N GLU A 335 4.55 -22.49 -1.86
CA GLU A 335 5.21 -23.28 -0.81
C GLU A 335 4.22 -24.29 -0.22
N ALA A 336 4.73 -25.47 0.15
CA ALA A 336 3.96 -26.46 0.89
C ALA A 336 4.84 -27.11 1.94
N HIS A 337 4.30 -27.34 3.13
CA HIS A 337 5.01 -27.92 4.27
C HIS A 337 4.21 -29.04 4.90
N ALA A 338 4.94 -30.05 5.39
CA ALA A 338 4.39 -31.02 6.34
C ALA A 338 4.80 -30.59 7.74
N VAL A 339 3.81 -30.26 8.57
CA VAL A 339 4.00 -29.88 9.97
C VAL A 339 3.48 -31.02 10.83
N PHE A 340 4.34 -31.53 11.70
CA PHE A 340 3.97 -32.57 12.64
C PHE A 340 3.78 -31.94 14.01
N SER A 341 2.85 -32.46 14.80
CA SER A 341 2.74 -32.15 16.22
C SER A 341 2.75 -33.45 17.02
N ALA A 342 3.41 -33.44 18.18
CA ALA A 342 3.39 -34.57 19.09
C ALA A 342 1.94 -34.81 19.50
N ARG A 343 1.44 -36.04 19.37
CA ARG A 343 0.17 -36.36 20.01
C ARG A 343 0.44 -36.34 21.51
N THR A 344 -0.19 -35.41 22.22
CA THR A 344 -0.34 -35.54 23.66
C THR A 344 -1.25 -36.75 23.89
N GLY A 345 -0.62 -37.93 23.99
CA GLY A 345 -1.26 -39.09 24.57
C GLY A 345 -1.80 -38.71 25.95
N ALA A 346 -2.65 -39.56 26.51
CA ALA A 346 -3.33 -39.38 27.79
C ALA A 346 -2.44 -39.10 29.05
N SER A 347 -1.20 -38.61 28.92
CA SER A 347 -0.35 -38.04 29.97
C SER A 347 -0.82 -36.70 30.54
N ALA A 348 -1.88 -36.09 29.97
CA ALA A 348 -2.66 -35.07 30.71
C ALA A 348 -3.43 -35.65 31.92
N LYS A 349 -3.27 -36.96 32.23
CA LYS A 349 -3.88 -37.61 33.40
C LYS A 349 -3.52 -36.96 34.74
N ASN A 350 -2.44 -36.18 34.84
CA ASN A 350 -2.01 -35.52 36.07
C ASN A 350 -1.83 -33.98 35.96
N GLY A 351 -2.32 -33.33 34.90
CA GLY A 351 -2.19 -31.87 34.74
C GLY A 351 -0.77 -31.33 34.48
N VAL A 352 0.24 -32.21 34.38
CA VAL A 352 1.61 -31.85 33.99
C VAL A 352 1.72 -31.89 32.46
N THR A 353 1.99 -30.76 31.84
CA THR A 353 2.25 -30.66 30.42
C THR A 353 3.61 -31.31 30.10
N ALA A 354 3.63 -32.26 29.17
CA ALA A 354 4.87 -32.83 28.66
C ALA A 354 5.81 -31.73 28.15
N ARG A 355 7.09 -31.84 28.47
CA ARG A 355 8.11 -30.84 28.09
C ARG A 355 9.03 -31.44 27.01
N PRO A 356 8.71 -31.32 25.71
CA PRO A 356 9.56 -31.83 24.66
C PRO A 356 10.89 -31.08 24.60
N LEU A 357 11.99 -31.80 24.39
CA LEU A 357 13.33 -31.23 24.25
C LEU A 357 13.62 -30.71 22.85
N PHE A 358 12.91 -31.23 21.85
CA PHE A 358 13.09 -30.94 20.43
C PHE A 358 11.78 -30.45 19.82
N ASP A 359 11.90 -29.51 18.89
CA ASP A 359 10.77 -29.08 18.09
C ASP A 359 10.28 -30.23 17.19
N PRO A 360 8.96 -30.35 16.98
CA PRO A 360 8.42 -31.32 16.04
C PRO A 360 9.04 -31.15 14.64
N PRO A 361 9.24 -32.24 13.89
CA PRO A 361 9.81 -32.15 12.55
C PRO A 361 8.88 -31.33 11.65
N GLN A 362 9.47 -30.47 10.82
CA GLN A 362 8.78 -29.78 9.73
C GLN A 362 9.69 -29.80 8.50
N PHE A 363 9.13 -30.08 7.33
CA PHE A 363 9.88 -30.06 6.08
C PHE A 363 9.04 -29.60 4.90
N ALA A 364 9.70 -28.98 3.94
CA ALA A 364 9.09 -28.56 2.69
C ALA A 364 8.72 -29.78 1.82
N LEU A 365 7.56 -29.69 1.18
CA LEU A 365 7.03 -30.66 0.25
C LEU A 365 7.47 -30.31 -1.18
N VAL A 366 7.77 -31.33 -1.98
CA VAL A 366 8.21 -31.16 -3.37
C VAL A 366 7.03 -30.87 -4.29
N LEU A 367 6.92 -29.61 -4.73
CA LEU A 367 5.90 -29.21 -5.69
C LEU A 367 6.12 -29.88 -7.06
N PRO A 368 5.08 -30.41 -7.74
CA PRO A 368 5.20 -31.04 -9.06
C PRO A 368 5.78 -30.12 -10.16
N ASN A 369 5.53 -28.82 -10.03
CA ASN A 369 5.94 -27.75 -10.93
C ASN A 369 6.09 -26.45 -10.11
N ALA A 370 6.69 -25.41 -10.68
CA ALA A 370 7.03 -24.19 -9.94
C ALA A 370 5.81 -23.44 -9.36
N ARG A 371 4.62 -23.57 -9.97
CA ARG A 371 3.34 -22.99 -9.52
C ARG A 371 2.17 -23.91 -9.89
N PRO A 372 1.92 -25.01 -9.14
CA PRO A 372 0.79 -25.90 -9.41
C PRO A 372 -0.52 -25.22 -9.07
N ARG A 373 -1.42 -25.09 -10.06
CA ARG A 373 -2.84 -24.78 -9.80
C ARG A 373 -3.63 -26.02 -9.38
N SER A 374 -3.27 -27.18 -9.91
CA SER A 374 -3.79 -28.46 -9.44
C SER A 374 -2.76 -29.53 -9.75
N GLY A 375 -2.51 -30.41 -8.78
CA GLY A 375 -1.53 -31.48 -8.95
C GLY A 375 -1.46 -32.42 -7.77
N ILE A 376 -0.86 -33.58 -8.02
CA ILE A 376 -0.51 -34.55 -6.99
C ILE A 376 1.00 -34.52 -6.84
N GLY A 377 1.48 -34.17 -5.66
CA GLY A 377 2.89 -34.20 -5.28
C GLY A 377 3.21 -35.46 -4.48
N GLN A 378 4.47 -35.90 -4.57
CA GLN A 378 5.01 -36.96 -3.73
C GLN A 378 6.34 -36.51 -3.14
N THR A 379 6.46 -36.63 -1.82
CA THR A 379 7.68 -36.32 -1.10
C THR A 379 8.10 -37.53 -0.29
N VAL A 380 9.34 -37.97 -0.44
CA VAL A 380 9.96 -39.00 0.39
C VAL A 380 10.96 -38.30 1.31
N LYS A 381 10.81 -38.47 2.63
CA LYS A 381 11.71 -37.90 3.63
C LYS A 381 12.18 -38.96 4.60
N ASP A 382 13.48 -38.96 4.88
CA ASP A 382 14.04 -39.74 5.97
C ASP A 382 13.83 -39.02 7.30
N LEU A 383 13.10 -39.67 8.21
CA LEU A 383 12.86 -39.22 9.58
C LEU A 383 13.36 -40.24 10.60
N SER A 384 14.10 -41.27 10.17
CA SER A 384 14.53 -42.39 11.01
C SER A 384 15.48 -41.96 12.13
N GLU A 385 16.29 -40.92 11.89
CA GLU A 385 17.19 -40.33 12.88
C GLU A 385 16.49 -39.33 13.81
N SER A 386 15.27 -38.89 13.48
CA SER A 386 14.55 -37.90 14.29
C SER A 386 14.30 -38.44 15.71
N PRO A 387 14.38 -37.59 16.75
CA PRO A 387 13.96 -37.98 18.10
C PRO A 387 12.47 -38.37 18.19
N TYR A 388 11.66 -37.91 17.23
CA TYR A 388 10.25 -38.25 17.08
C TYR A 388 10.00 -39.55 16.31
N ALA A 389 11.05 -40.23 15.82
CA ALA A 389 10.90 -41.51 15.12
C ALA A 389 10.12 -42.51 15.99
N GLY A 390 9.06 -43.09 15.43
CA GLY A 390 8.21 -44.05 16.13
C GLY A 390 7.24 -43.45 17.14
N ALA A 391 7.19 -42.13 17.31
CA ALA A 391 6.19 -41.45 18.13
C ALA A 391 4.84 -41.36 17.41
N ASP A 392 3.75 -41.29 18.18
CA ASP A 392 2.43 -40.96 17.67
C ASP A 392 2.34 -39.45 17.47
N VAL A 393 2.06 -39.03 16.24
CA VAL A 393 2.02 -37.62 15.82
C VAL A 393 0.76 -37.33 15.03
N THR A 394 0.39 -36.05 14.99
CA THR A 394 -0.63 -35.54 14.11
C THR A 394 0.05 -34.74 12.99
N LEU A 395 -0.19 -35.15 11.75
CA LEU A 395 0.29 -34.50 10.54
C LEU A 395 -0.73 -33.50 10.05
N THR A 396 -0.30 -32.26 9.87
CA THR A 396 -1.05 -31.21 9.18
C THR A 396 -0.22 -30.74 8.00
N LEU A 397 -0.78 -30.80 6.80
CA LEU A 397 -0.16 -30.20 5.62
C LEU A 397 -0.56 -28.73 5.57
N SER A 398 0.38 -27.84 5.28
CA SER A 398 0.10 -26.44 4.99
C SER A 398 0.56 -26.11 3.57
N ALA A 399 -0.20 -25.27 2.88
CA ALA A 399 0.13 -24.73 1.57
C ALA A 399 -0.01 -23.21 1.60
N ARG A 400 0.86 -22.53 0.88
CA ARG A 400 0.89 -21.07 0.77
C ARG A 400 0.94 -20.65 -0.69
N ASP A 401 0.10 -19.69 -1.04
CA ASP A 401 0.07 -19.07 -2.37
C ASP A 401 1.03 -17.86 -2.46
N ASP A 402 1.08 -17.22 -3.63
CA ASP A 402 1.92 -16.04 -3.90
C ASP A 402 1.29 -14.73 -3.38
N ALA A 403 0.01 -14.76 -2.97
CA ALA A 403 -0.69 -13.64 -2.32
C ALA A 403 -0.52 -13.62 -0.80
N GLY A 404 0.03 -14.69 -0.21
CA GLY A 404 0.27 -14.87 1.21
C GLY A 404 -0.86 -15.56 1.97
N ASN A 405 -1.87 -16.11 1.28
CA ASN A 405 -2.90 -16.92 1.95
C ASN A 405 -2.33 -18.31 2.27
N GLU A 406 -2.77 -18.85 3.41
CA GLU A 406 -2.36 -20.15 3.90
C GLU A 406 -3.56 -21.08 4.07
N GLY A 407 -3.45 -22.28 3.53
CA GLY A 407 -4.44 -23.33 3.67
C GLY A 407 -3.88 -24.56 4.38
N HIS A 408 -4.74 -25.25 5.12
CA HIS A 408 -4.36 -26.38 5.96
C HIS A 408 -5.19 -27.62 5.63
N SER A 409 -4.58 -28.80 5.70
CA SER A 409 -5.30 -30.07 5.55
C SER A 409 -6.03 -30.46 6.83
N GLU A 410 -6.94 -31.44 6.71
CA GLU A 410 -7.44 -32.15 7.89
C GLU A 410 -6.28 -32.79 8.66
N PRO A 411 -6.28 -32.73 10.01
CA PRO A 411 -5.24 -33.37 10.82
C PRO A 411 -5.29 -34.89 10.62
N PHE A 412 -4.17 -35.49 10.24
CA PHE A 412 -4.05 -36.93 10.04
C PHE A 412 -3.17 -37.57 11.11
N ASP A 413 -3.73 -38.56 11.77
CA ASP A 413 -3.12 -39.25 12.89
C ASP A 413 -2.26 -40.44 12.41
N LEU A 414 -0.96 -40.40 12.66
CA LEU A 414 -0.03 -41.47 12.27
C LEU A 414 1.06 -41.72 13.31
N ARG A 415 1.65 -42.91 13.24
CA ARG A 415 2.90 -43.22 13.93
C ARG A 415 4.06 -43.04 12.97
N LEU A 416 5.04 -42.22 13.34
CA LEU A 416 6.19 -41.96 12.46
C LEU A 416 6.96 -43.26 12.16
N PRO A 417 7.42 -43.43 10.91
CA PRO A 417 8.41 -44.44 10.59
C PRO A 417 9.63 -44.36 11.51
N GLU A 418 10.15 -45.51 11.91
CA GLU A 418 11.36 -45.62 12.72
C GLU A 418 12.28 -46.68 12.13
N ARG A 419 13.59 -46.50 12.34
CA ARG A 419 14.58 -47.55 12.06
C ARG A 419 14.29 -48.74 12.95
N VAL A 420 14.24 -49.93 12.36
CA VAL A 420 14.03 -51.17 13.12
C VAL A 420 15.36 -51.57 13.76
N PHE A 421 15.38 -51.63 15.09
CA PHE A 421 16.49 -52.18 15.87
C PHE A 421 16.18 -53.63 16.21
N THR A 422 17.10 -54.55 15.92
CA THR A 422 16.92 -55.98 16.17
C THR A 422 17.46 -56.39 17.55
N LYS A 423 18.53 -55.74 18.02
CA LYS A 423 19.16 -56.08 19.29
C LYS A 423 18.35 -55.55 20.47
N PRO A 424 18.07 -56.37 21.52
CA PRO A 424 17.27 -55.96 22.66
C PRO A 424 17.80 -54.70 23.37
N LEU A 425 19.12 -54.61 23.58
CA LEU A 425 19.75 -53.45 24.22
C LEU A 425 19.53 -52.18 23.40
N ALA A 426 19.78 -52.22 22.08
CA ALA A 426 19.59 -51.07 21.21
C ALA A 426 18.12 -50.62 21.16
N ARG A 427 17.17 -51.57 21.16
CA ARG A 427 15.73 -51.26 21.25
C ARG A 427 15.39 -50.53 22.56
N ALA A 428 15.91 -51.01 23.69
CA ALA A 428 15.68 -50.38 24.99
C ALA A 428 16.24 -48.94 25.03
N LEU A 429 17.43 -48.73 24.49
CA LEU A 429 18.06 -47.40 24.40
C LEU A 429 17.23 -46.42 23.56
N ILE A 430 16.70 -46.87 22.42
CA ILE A 430 15.89 -46.01 21.53
C ILE A 430 14.53 -45.69 22.12
N GLU A 431 13.94 -46.62 22.86
CA GLU A 431 12.74 -46.36 23.64
C GLU A 431 12.99 -45.28 24.70
N GLN A 432 14.08 -45.42 25.47
CA GLN A 432 14.48 -44.42 26.48
C GLN A 432 14.81 -43.07 25.85
N ARG A 433 15.50 -43.05 24.71
CA ARG A 433 15.77 -41.86 23.91
C ARG A 433 14.48 -41.13 23.54
N ARG A 434 13.47 -41.86 23.05
CA ARG A 434 12.18 -41.28 22.65
C ARG A 434 11.43 -40.70 23.84
N ILE A 435 11.39 -41.42 24.97
CA ILE A 435 10.74 -40.93 26.20
C ILE A 435 11.39 -39.62 26.66
N LEU A 436 12.73 -39.57 26.71
CA LEU A 436 13.46 -38.38 27.13
C LEU A 436 13.28 -37.20 26.14
N ALA A 437 13.27 -37.48 24.84
CA ALA A 437 13.12 -36.45 23.80
C ALA A 437 11.74 -35.81 23.80
N LEU A 438 10.69 -36.60 24.01
CA LEU A 438 9.30 -36.13 24.03
C LEU A 438 8.90 -35.50 25.36
N ASP A 439 9.50 -35.92 26.47
CA ASP A 439 9.22 -35.38 27.79
C ASP A 439 10.45 -35.36 28.71
N ALA A 440 11.05 -34.18 28.87
CA ALA A 440 12.17 -33.93 29.76
C ALA A 440 11.84 -34.20 31.24
N ASN A 441 10.55 -34.15 31.62
CA ASN A 441 10.12 -34.42 32.99
C ASN A 441 10.33 -35.90 33.38
N GLN A 442 10.46 -36.78 32.39
CA GLN A 442 10.67 -38.22 32.57
C GLN A 442 12.16 -38.58 32.72
N SER A 443 13.06 -37.59 32.85
CA SER A 443 14.51 -37.81 32.98
C SER A 443 14.88 -38.77 34.12
N THR A 444 14.24 -38.65 35.28
CA THR A 444 14.46 -39.56 36.42
C THR A 444 14.06 -41.00 36.09
N GLN A 445 12.92 -41.19 35.41
CA GLN A 445 12.47 -42.52 35.00
C GLN A 445 13.41 -43.14 33.98
N VAL A 446 13.87 -42.34 33.01
CA VAL A 446 14.84 -42.77 31.99
C VAL A 446 16.17 -43.13 32.65
N HIS A 447 16.65 -42.33 33.60
CA HIS A 447 17.85 -42.64 34.37
C HIS A 447 17.71 -43.98 35.10
N THR A 448 16.61 -44.21 35.83
CA THR A 448 16.37 -45.50 36.50
C THR A 448 16.36 -46.67 35.51
N ALA A 449 15.77 -46.50 34.32
CA ALA A 449 15.76 -47.53 33.30
C ALA A 449 17.17 -47.84 32.75
N LEU A 450 17.99 -46.82 32.52
CA LEU A 450 19.37 -46.99 32.05
C LEU A 450 20.28 -47.59 33.15
N ASP A 451 20.09 -47.18 34.40
CA ASP A 451 20.82 -47.71 35.56
C ASP A 451 20.46 -49.19 35.81
N ALA A 452 19.20 -49.57 35.62
CA ALA A 452 18.77 -50.97 35.71
C ALA A 452 19.50 -51.88 34.70
N LEU A 453 19.83 -51.36 33.50
CA LEU A 453 20.59 -52.10 32.49
C LEU A 453 22.07 -52.29 32.87
N LEU A 454 22.58 -51.58 33.89
CA LEU A 454 23.94 -51.71 34.42
C LEU A 454 24.05 -52.73 35.57
N ILE A 455 22.93 -53.18 36.17
CA ILE A 455 22.94 -54.08 37.34
C ILE A 455 23.56 -55.45 37.02
N ALA A 456 23.28 -56.00 35.83
CA ALA A 456 23.74 -57.31 35.39
C ALA A 456 24.48 -57.20 34.05
N PRO A 457 25.72 -56.67 34.01
CA PRO A 457 26.44 -56.40 32.78
C PRO A 457 26.74 -57.68 31.98
N GLU A 458 26.92 -58.82 32.67
CA GLU A 458 27.12 -60.12 32.04
C GLU A 458 25.94 -60.56 31.14
N VAL A 459 24.74 -60.07 31.45
CA VAL A 459 23.51 -60.39 30.71
C VAL A 459 23.18 -59.30 29.69
N PHE A 460 23.31 -58.03 30.07
CA PHE A 460 22.83 -56.91 29.25
C PHE A 460 23.91 -56.25 28.38
N THR A 461 25.18 -56.25 28.81
CA THR A 461 26.30 -55.56 28.14
C THR A 461 27.59 -56.41 28.14
N PRO A 462 27.59 -57.60 27.48
CA PRO A 462 28.73 -58.53 27.54
C PRO A 462 30.02 -57.97 26.90
N LYS A 463 29.92 -56.95 26.04
CA LYS A 463 31.09 -56.26 25.47
C LYS A 463 31.46 -55.05 26.32
N VAL A 464 32.73 -54.94 26.70
CA VAL A 464 33.27 -53.82 27.52
C VAL A 464 32.94 -52.45 26.92
N GLY A 465 33.04 -52.30 25.59
CA GLY A 465 32.71 -51.03 24.92
C GLY A 465 31.24 -50.63 25.04
N GLU A 466 30.32 -51.61 25.02
CA GLU A 466 28.88 -51.36 25.18
C GLU A 466 28.56 -50.95 26.63
N TYR A 467 29.19 -51.62 27.61
CA TYR A 467 29.07 -51.26 29.03
C TYR A 467 29.59 -49.86 29.33
N LEU A 468 30.80 -49.52 28.87
CA LEU A 468 31.39 -48.19 29.10
C LEU A 468 30.58 -47.09 28.43
N GLY A 469 30.06 -47.34 27.22
CA GLY A 469 29.16 -46.42 26.52
C GLY A 469 27.87 -46.17 27.32
N LEU A 470 27.21 -47.24 27.79
CA LEU A 470 26.01 -47.12 28.61
C LEU A 470 26.28 -46.37 29.92
N TYR A 471 27.34 -46.76 30.65
CA TYR A 471 27.74 -46.11 31.90
C TYR A 471 27.99 -44.61 31.72
N SER A 472 28.70 -44.23 30.66
CA SER A 472 28.97 -42.83 30.32
C SER A 472 27.67 -42.05 30.09
N VAL A 473 26.74 -42.60 29.30
CA VAL A 473 25.47 -41.93 28.99
C VAL A 473 24.57 -41.81 30.22
N THR A 474 24.52 -42.85 31.07
CA THR A 474 23.79 -42.80 32.34
C THR A 474 24.35 -41.72 33.26
N LYS A 475 25.68 -41.61 33.39
CA LYS A 475 26.33 -40.57 34.20
C LYS A 475 26.09 -39.16 33.65
N GLN A 476 26.15 -38.98 32.33
CA GLN A 476 25.79 -37.70 31.69
C GLN A 476 24.34 -37.30 31.97
N LEU A 477 23.40 -38.25 31.95
CA LEU A 477 22.01 -38.00 32.30
C LEU A 477 21.85 -37.63 33.78
N GLU A 478 22.59 -38.27 34.68
CA GLU A 478 22.60 -37.97 36.12
C GLU A 478 23.12 -36.54 36.41
N GLU A 479 24.11 -36.08 35.65
CA GLU A 479 24.72 -34.76 35.78
C GLU A 479 23.95 -33.66 35.03
N ALA A 480 23.11 -34.01 34.06
CA ALA A 480 22.36 -33.04 33.28
C ALA A 480 21.40 -32.21 34.15
N ARG A 481 21.49 -30.89 34.07
CA ARG A 481 20.63 -29.92 34.78
C ARG A 481 19.87 -29.00 33.84
N ILE A 482 20.33 -28.86 32.60
CA ILE A 482 19.74 -27.98 31.58
C ILE A 482 19.37 -28.75 30.30
N ASP A 483 18.42 -28.21 29.53
CA ASP A 483 17.90 -28.86 28.32
C ASP A 483 18.96 -29.14 27.27
N ALA A 484 19.97 -28.27 27.16
CA ALA A 484 21.08 -28.47 26.23
C ALA A 484 21.84 -29.77 26.52
N GLN A 485 22.08 -30.09 27.79
CA GLN A 485 22.74 -31.32 28.21
C GLN A 485 21.83 -32.54 27.97
N LEU A 486 20.53 -32.41 28.23
CA LEU A 486 19.57 -33.48 27.95
C LEU A 486 19.48 -33.79 26.45
N ARG A 487 19.55 -32.78 25.58
CA ARG A 487 19.61 -32.98 24.12
C ARG A 487 20.88 -33.72 23.70
N GLU A 488 22.01 -33.42 24.33
CA GLU A 488 23.27 -34.15 24.09
C GLU A 488 23.14 -35.63 24.47
N VAL A 489 22.54 -35.93 25.63
CA VAL A 489 22.23 -37.30 26.06
C VAL A 489 21.35 -38.03 25.05
N VAL A 490 20.31 -37.36 24.52
CA VAL A 490 19.46 -37.93 23.45
C VAL A 490 20.27 -38.26 22.18
N GLY A 491 21.24 -37.43 21.83
CA GLY A 491 22.18 -37.69 20.73
C GLY A 491 23.10 -38.88 21.01
N ASN A 492 23.65 -38.97 22.24
CA ASN A 492 24.56 -40.03 22.63
C ASN A 492 23.84 -41.39 22.75
N LEU A 493 22.59 -41.42 23.22
CA LEU A 493 21.74 -42.61 23.20
C LEU A 493 21.53 -43.15 21.78
N TRP A 494 21.33 -42.26 20.81
CA TRP A 494 21.24 -42.65 19.39
C TRP A 494 22.55 -43.25 18.89
N ALA A 495 23.66 -42.55 19.08
CA ALA A 495 24.98 -43.00 18.63
C ALA A 495 25.35 -44.36 19.24
N LEU A 496 25.08 -44.56 20.53
CA LEU A 496 25.30 -45.83 21.22
C LEU A 496 24.39 -46.94 20.68
N ALA A 497 23.10 -46.68 20.49
CA ALA A 497 22.17 -47.66 19.95
C ALA A 497 22.54 -48.09 18.52
N VAL A 498 22.92 -47.13 17.66
CA VAL A 498 23.41 -47.41 16.30
C VAL A 498 24.70 -48.20 16.37
N SER A 499 25.66 -47.81 17.21
CA SER A 499 26.92 -48.54 17.40
C SER A 499 26.70 -49.97 17.90
N ILE A 500 25.75 -50.20 18.81
CA ILE A 500 25.39 -51.54 19.27
C ILE A 500 24.75 -52.34 18.13
N GLU A 501 23.78 -51.78 17.41
CA GLU A 501 23.12 -52.45 16.29
C GLU A 501 24.14 -52.83 15.21
N ASP A 502 24.94 -51.86 14.79
CA ASP A 502 25.93 -51.96 13.73
C ASP A 502 27.26 -52.59 14.20
N GLY A 503 27.45 -52.81 15.51
CA GLY A 503 28.68 -53.32 16.10
C GLY A 503 28.99 -54.80 15.81
N ASN A 504 28.12 -55.49 15.07
CA ASN A 504 28.39 -56.82 14.50
C ASN A 504 28.64 -56.76 12.98
N ILE A 505 28.60 -55.57 12.38
CA ILE A 505 28.90 -55.33 10.98
C ILE A 505 30.42 -55.36 10.87
N THR A 506 30.92 -56.36 10.16
CA THR A 506 32.36 -56.49 9.93
C THR A 506 32.86 -55.36 9.04
N ASP A 507 34.16 -55.06 9.08
CA ASP A 507 34.72 -53.99 8.23
C ASP A 507 34.45 -54.24 6.74
N VAL A 508 34.29 -55.51 6.36
CA VAL A 508 33.92 -55.95 5.02
C VAL A 508 32.47 -55.60 4.67
N ASP A 509 31.53 -55.77 5.61
CA ASP A 509 30.15 -55.34 5.42
C ASP A 509 30.03 -53.81 5.32
N LYS A 510 30.80 -53.06 6.12
CA LYS A 510 30.84 -51.59 6.04
C LYS A 510 31.40 -51.12 4.70
N ALA A 511 32.47 -51.75 4.23
CA ALA A 511 33.07 -51.44 2.94
C ALA A 511 32.12 -51.74 1.77
N LEU A 512 31.36 -52.84 1.84
CA LEU A 512 30.34 -53.16 0.84
C LEU A 512 29.22 -52.12 0.81
N ARG A 513 28.70 -51.72 1.99
CA ARG A 513 27.66 -50.68 2.07
C ARG A 513 28.16 -49.33 1.55
N ALA A 514 29.35 -48.91 1.94
CA ALA A 514 29.95 -47.67 1.45
C ALA A 514 30.10 -47.67 -0.09
N ALA A 515 30.48 -48.81 -0.68
CA ALA A 515 30.55 -48.93 -2.13
C ALA A 515 29.18 -48.89 -2.82
N GLN A 516 28.14 -49.48 -2.20
CA GLN A 516 26.76 -49.42 -2.69
C GLN A 516 26.19 -47.99 -2.65
N ASP A 517 26.36 -47.30 -1.52
CA ASP A 517 25.84 -45.95 -1.33
C ASP A 517 26.56 -44.94 -2.25
N ALA A 518 27.89 -45.06 -2.41
CA ALA A 518 28.66 -44.22 -3.33
C ALA A 518 28.24 -44.41 -4.80
N LEU A 519 27.95 -45.65 -5.23
CA LEU A 519 27.43 -45.92 -6.57
C LEU A 519 26.02 -45.32 -6.75
N LYS A 520 25.16 -45.47 -5.74
CA LYS A 520 23.80 -44.91 -5.78
C LYS A 520 23.83 -43.38 -5.90
N GLU A 521 24.66 -42.72 -5.10
CA GLU A 521 24.82 -41.27 -5.14
C GLU A 521 25.35 -40.79 -6.49
N ALA A 522 26.33 -41.52 -7.08
CA ALA A 522 26.84 -41.24 -8.42
C ALA A 522 25.77 -41.35 -9.52
N LEU A 523 24.84 -42.30 -9.39
CA LEU A 523 23.71 -42.44 -10.31
C LEU A 523 22.67 -41.31 -10.13
N GLU A 524 22.37 -40.94 -8.89
CA GLU A 524 21.41 -39.85 -8.59
C GLU A 524 21.90 -38.48 -9.11
N ARG A 525 23.21 -38.24 -9.11
CA ARG A 525 23.83 -37.01 -9.63
C ARG A 525 24.15 -37.04 -11.13
N GLY A 526 23.93 -38.16 -11.82
CA GLY A 526 24.31 -38.33 -13.23
C GLY A 526 25.81 -38.19 -13.49
N ALA A 527 26.63 -38.85 -12.67
CA ALA A 527 28.09 -38.84 -12.78
C ALA A 527 28.59 -39.38 -14.13
N SER A 528 29.84 -39.05 -14.50
CA SER A 528 30.43 -39.53 -15.76
C SER A 528 30.62 -41.05 -15.77
N ASP A 529 30.60 -41.66 -16.96
CA ASP A 529 30.75 -43.10 -17.14
C ASP A 529 32.04 -43.65 -16.52
N GLU A 530 33.12 -42.86 -16.50
CA GLU A 530 34.39 -43.22 -15.84
C GLU A 530 34.25 -43.32 -14.31
N GLU A 531 33.48 -42.42 -13.70
CA GLU A 531 33.22 -42.41 -12.26
C GLU A 531 32.31 -43.57 -11.87
N ILE A 532 31.26 -43.83 -12.66
CA ILE A 532 30.37 -44.99 -12.49
C ILE A 532 31.18 -46.30 -12.61
N LYS A 533 32.03 -46.44 -13.63
CA LYS A 533 32.86 -47.64 -13.82
C LYS A 533 33.77 -47.91 -12.62
N LYS A 534 34.45 -46.88 -12.11
CA LYS A 534 35.32 -46.98 -10.93
C LYS A 534 34.55 -47.39 -9.68
N LEU A 535 33.36 -46.83 -9.46
CA LEU A 535 32.49 -47.18 -8.33
C LEU A 535 31.93 -48.60 -8.44
N THR A 536 31.61 -49.04 -9.66
CA THR A 536 31.15 -50.41 -9.94
C THR A 536 32.26 -51.43 -9.65
N GLU A 537 33.50 -51.10 -9.98
CA GLU A 537 34.66 -51.95 -9.69
C GLU A 537 34.98 -52.00 -8.19
N ASN A 538 34.82 -50.88 -7.48
CA ASN A 538 34.91 -50.85 -6.02
C ASN A 538 33.82 -51.71 -5.36
N LEU A 539 32.59 -51.68 -5.87
CA LEU A 539 31.50 -52.53 -5.41
C LEU A 539 31.81 -54.02 -5.63
N ARG A 540 32.33 -54.39 -6.81
CA ARG A 540 32.79 -55.75 -7.11
C ARG A 540 33.84 -56.21 -6.10
N ALA A 541 34.87 -55.40 -5.85
CA ALA A 541 35.94 -55.73 -4.91
C ALA A 541 35.43 -55.89 -3.47
N ALA A 542 34.47 -55.07 -3.03
CA ALA A 542 33.87 -55.18 -1.71
C ALA A 542 32.96 -56.40 -1.58
N LEU A 543 32.18 -56.72 -2.61
CA LEU A 543 31.32 -57.90 -2.66
C LEU A 543 32.14 -59.19 -2.63
N ASP A 544 33.28 -59.21 -3.33
CA ASP A 544 34.18 -60.37 -3.36
C ASP A 544 34.83 -60.63 -1.99
N LYS A 545 35.19 -59.57 -1.26
CA LYS A 545 35.63 -59.68 0.14
C LYS A 545 34.53 -60.20 1.05
N TYR A 546 33.29 -59.73 0.85
CA TYR A 546 32.13 -60.17 1.64
C TYR A 546 31.84 -61.66 1.46
N LEU A 547 31.84 -62.15 0.21
CA LEU A 547 31.63 -63.56 -0.08
C LEU A 547 32.74 -64.46 0.50
N LYS A 548 33.99 -64.00 0.49
CA LYS A 548 35.12 -64.70 1.13
C LYS A 548 34.90 -64.83 2.63
N GLN A 549 34.53 -63.75 3.30
CA GLN A 549 34.27 -63.78 4.73
C GLN A 549 33.05 -64.65 5.09
N LEU A 550 32.00 -64.62 4.27
CA LEU A 550 30.82 -65.47 4.46
C LEU A 550 31.19 -66.96 4.31
N ALA A 551 32.07 -67.29 3.36
CA ALA A 551 32.61 -68.64 3.19
C ALA A 551 33.51 -69.08 4.37
N GLU A 552 34.28 -68.17 4.96
CA GLU A 552 35.09 -68.41 6.16
C GLU A 552 34.22 -68.62 7.40
N GLN A 553 33.21 -67.78 7.64
CA GLN A 553 32.25 -67.98 8.73
C GLN A 553 31.48 -69.31 8.62
N MET A 554 31.15 -69.73 7.40
CA MET A 554 30.52 -71.03 7.15
C MET A 554 31.47 -72.20 7.44
N ARG A 555 32.79 -72.02 7.29
CA ARG A 555 33.81 -73.02 7.66
C ARG A 555 34.04 -73.10 9.17
N ASP A 556 34.01 -71.97 9.85
CA ASP A 556 34.28 -71.88 11.30
C ASP A 556 33.08 -72.29 12.18
N ASN A 557 31.84 -72.19 11.67
CA ASN A 557 30.61 -72.61 12.37
C ASN A 557 29.84 -73.75 11.65
N PRO A 558 30.44 -74.95 11.50
CA PRO A 558 29.81 -76.09 10.81
C PRO A 558 28.59 -76.66 11.56
N GLN A 559 28.40 -76.31 12.84
CA GLN A 559 27.27 -76.80 13.65
C GLN A 559 25.93 -76.10 13.35
N GLN A 560 25.91 -74.94 12.69
CA GLN A 560 24.67 -74.27 12.28
C GLN A 560 24.05 -74.83 10.98
N LEU A 561 24.78 -75.70 10.26
CA LEU A 561 24.30 -76.35 9.02
C LEU A 561 23.42 -77.59 9.25
N ALA A 562 23.13 -77.98 10.50
CA ALA A 562 22.29 -79.16 10.78
C ALA A 562 20.77 -78.90 10.61
N ARG A 563 20.34 -77.72 10.14
CA ARG A 563 18.96 -77.51 9.67
C ARG A 563 18.91 -77.75 8.15
N PRO A 564 18.02 -78.63 7.65
CA PRO A 564 17.91 -78.87 6.23
C PRO A 564 17.49 -77.58 5.52
N LEU A 565 18.39 -77.03 4.72
CA LEU A 565 18.10 -75.95 3.79
C LEU A 565 17.05 -76.43 2.78
N ASP A 566 16.03 -75.59 2.56
CA ASP A 566 14.91 -75.89 1.68
C ASP A 566 15.39 -76.14 0.24
N ARG A 567 14.83 -77.16 -0.43
CA ARG A 567 15.29 -77.68 -1.74
C ARG A 567 15.20 -76.65 -2.88
N ASN A 568 14.47 -75.55 -2.66
CA ASN A 568 14.26 -74.47 -3.63
C ASN A 568 15.13 -73.23 -3.42
N THR A 569 16.06 -73.25 -2.45
CA THR A 569 16.97 -72.12 -2.24
C THR A 569 18.10 -72.17 -3.29
N ARG A 570 17.92 -71.48 -4.42
CA ARG A 570 19.02 -71.28 -5.39
C ARG A 570 20.08 -70.39 -4.75
N VAL A 571 21.20 -71.00 -4.36
CA VAL A 571 22.40 -70.25 -3.96
C VAL A 571 22.95 -69.58 -5.21
N MET A 572 22.82 -68.27 -5.30
CA MET A 572 23.31 -67.48 -6.44
C MET A 572 24.83 -67.63 -6.53
N SER A 573 25.35 -68.07 -7.68
CA SER A 573 26.78 -68.34 -7.84
C SER A 573 27.56 -67.06 -8.14
N GLN A 574 28.86 -67.04 -7.82
CA GLN A 574 29.75 -65.90 -8.08
C GLN A 574 29.73 -65.47 -9.56
N ARG A 575 29.59 -66.44 -10.48
CA ARG A 575 29.46 -66.19 -11.93
C ARG A 575 28.12 -65.57 -12.34
N ASP A 576 27.03 -65.87 -11.62
CA ASP A 576 25.72 -65.29 -11.94
C ASP A 576 25.68 -63.81 -11.58
N LEU A 577 26.37 -63.43 -10.50
CA LEU A 577 26.58 -62.04 -10.09
C LEU A 577 27.45 -61.26 -11.08
N ASP A 578 28.57 -61.83 -11.53
CA ASP A 578 29.43 -61.22 -12.54
C ASP A 578 28.67 -60.93 -13.85
N ASN A 579 27.85 -61.88 -14.30
CA ASN A 579 27.03 -61.72 -15.50
C ASN A 579 25.93 -60.65 -15.35
N MET A 580 25.35 -60.48 -14.16
CA MET A 580 24.36 -59.41 -13.92
C MET A 580 25.00 -58.02 -13.94
N ILE A 581 26.20 -57.89 -13.35
CA ILE A 581 26.95 -56.63 -13.32
C ILE A 581 27.41 -56.25 -14.74
N GLU A 582 27.92 -57.22 -15.51
CA GLU A 582 28.34 -56.99 -16.91
C GLU A 582 27.15 -56.57 -17.81
N ARG A 583 25.94 -57.07 -17.53
CA ARG A 583 24.73 -56.62 -18.23
C ARG A 583 24.34 -55.18 -17.90
N MET A 584 24.56 -54.73 -16.66
CA MET A 584 24.29 -53.33 -16.30
C MET A 584 25.29 -52.37 -16.97
N GLU A 585 26.57 -52.75 -17.07
CA GLU A 585 27.62 -51.95 -17.75
C GLU A 585 27.39 -51.82 -19.27
N ARG A 586 26.63 -52.73 -19.88
CA ARG A 586 26.25 -52.64 -21.31
C ARG A 586 24.98 -51.81 -21.57
N LEU A 587 24.26 -51.41 -20.52
CA LEU A 587 22.97 -50.70 -20.62
C LEU A 587 23.06 -49.23 -20.18
N SER A 588 24.08 -48.85 -19.41
CA SER A 588 24.57 -47.47 -19.31
C SER A 588 25.39 -47.13 -20.55
#